data_AF-A0AAE6UN38-F1
#
_entry.id   AF-A0AAE6UN38-F1
#
_cell.length_a   1.000
_cell.length_b   1.000
_cell.length_c   1.000
_cell.angle_alpha   90.00
_cell.angle_beta   90.00
_cell.angle_gamma   90.00
#
_symmetry.space_group_name_H-M   'P 1'
#
loop_
_entity.id
_entity.type
_entity.pdbx_description
1 polymer ?
#
loop_
_entity_poly.entity_id
_entity_poly.type
_entity_poly.pdbx_seq_one_letter_code
_entity_poly.pdbx_strand_id
1 'polypeptide(L)'
;MSALSLRKVAPLLAEATRELGAGRQLSFSARGHDAELTLLPLLPGAGNPAVGIWLNTAIGPVCLSDAEAVLSLLGDIPLTLAGEQQAWYWQFFNQRLSPTIADLLTPIEPLSDGTAEPVVGCRIQVRLGDQRVHAHLHATPQTLITLLRSAQWQARQQPLDESLSVNIPLIVGELSLTLEQLASLRPGDVVLPAHCMFDSAGQGVLPIAGRKWAAQADHQAQHLSLRLSHEEHSYHEY
;
A
#
# COMPACT_ATOMS: atom_id res chain seq x y z
N MET A 1 -9.04 -31.86 6.74
CA MET A 1 -8.70 -30.77 5.81
C MET A 1 -8.94 -29.45 6.53
N SER A 2 -7.88 -28.77 6.98
CA SER A 2 -8.01 -27.44 7.58
C SER A 2 -7.96 -26.41 6.45
N ALA A 3 -8.94 -25.53 6.37
CA ALA A 3 -8.96 -24.47 5.37
C ALA A 3 -7.80 -23.50 5.63
N LEU A 4 -7.14 -23.05 4.55
CA LEU A 4 -6.17 -21.96 4.57
C LEU A 4 -6.76 -20.77 5.36
N SER A 5 -6.24 -20.53 6.56
CA SER A 5 -6.64 -19.38 7.38
C SER A 5 -5.88 -18.15 6.89
N LEU A 6 -6.26 -17.67 5.71
CA LEU A 6 -5.79 -16.38 5.21
C LEU A 6 -6.25 -15.28 6.16
N ARG A 7 -5.40 -14.28 6.38
CA ARG A 7 -5.79 -13.08 7.14
C ARG A 7 -7.09 -12.53 6.54
N LYS A 8 -8.15 -12.50 7.34
CA LYS A 8 -9.41 -11.89 6.93
C LYS A 8 -9.18 -10.39 6.76
N VAL A 9 -9.15 -9.94 5.51
CA VAL A 9 -9.17 -8.52 5.18
C VAL A 9 -10.62 -8.10 5.08
N ALA A 10 -11.00 -7.04 5.78
CA ALA A 10 -12.36 -6.50 5.68
C ALA A 10 -12.67 -6.12 4.21
N PRO A 11 -13.87 -6.43 3.68
CA PRO A 11 -14.17 -6.21 2.26
C PRO A 11 -13.90 -4.78 1.78
N LEU A 12 -14.30 -3.77 2.57
CA LEU A 12 -14.07 -2.36 2.27
C LEU A 12 -12.58 -1.99 2.24
N LEU A 13 -11.78 -2.55 3.15
CA LEU A 13 -10.33 -2.34 3.16
C LEU A 13 -9.68 -2.94 1.91
N ALA A 14 -10.12 -4.13 1.50
CA ALA A 14 -9.64 -4.78 0.28
C ALA A 14 -10.02 -3.99 -0.98
N GLU A 15 -11.23 -3.43 -1.04
CA GLU A 15 -11.66 -2.58 -2.15
C GLU A 15 -10.88 -1.27 -2.21
N ALA A 16 -10.76 -0.55 -1.09
CA ALA A 16 -10.02 0.71 -1.03
C ALA A 16 -8.55 0.55 -1.45
N THR A 17 -7.89 -0.51 -0.99
CA THR A 17 -6.49 -0.79 -1.34
C THR A 17 -6.32 -1.23 -2.80
N ARG A 18 -7.28 -1.96 -3.38
CA ARG A 18 -7.28 -2.27 -4.83
C ARG A 18 -7.44 -1.01 -5.68
N GLU A 19 -8.40 -0.15 -5.33
CA GLU A 19 -8.66 1.10 -6.06
C GLU A 19 -7.49 2.08 -6.01
N LEU A 20 -6.80 2.14 -4.87
CA LEU A 20 -5.59 2.93 -4.67
C LEU A 20 -4.35 2.30 -5.32
N GLY A 21 -4.32 0.97 -5.47
CA GLY A 21 -3.15 0.19 -5.88
C GLY A 21 -2.50 0.65 -7.18
N ALA A 22 -3.30 1.11 -8.15
CA ALA A 22 -2.79 1.64 -9.42
C ALA A 22 -2.17 3.05 -9.29
N GLY A 23 -2.31 3.71 -8.15
CA GLY A 23 -2.12 5.13 -8.01
C GLY A 23 -3.14 5.93 -8.82
N ARG A 24 -3.60 7.05 -8.29
CA ARG A 24 -4.58 7.92 -8.96
C ARG A 24 -4.01 9.31 -9.15
N GLN A 25 -4.28 9.91 -10.29
CA GLN A 25 -3.90 11.27 -10.65
C GLN A 25 -5.13 12.06 -11.09
N LEU A 26 -5.27 13.27 -10.58
CA LEU A 26 -6.31 14.22 -10.94
C LEU A 26 -5.64 15.51 -11.38
N SER A 27 -5.93 15.92 -12.62
CA SER A 27 -5.48 17.21 -13.14
C SER A 27 -6.49 18.30 -12.75
N PHE A 28 -5.98 19.48 -12.38
CA PHE A 28 -6.78 20.66 -12.10
C PHE A 28 -6.01 21.91 -12.50
N SER A 29 -6.62 23.09 -12.37
CA SER A 29 -5.92 24.37 -12.56
C SER A 29 -6.10 25.26 -11.33
N ALA A 30 -5.03 25.95 -10.94
CA ALA A 30 -5.06 26.93 -9.86
C ALA A 30 -4.05 28.04 -10.18
N ARG A 31 -4.32 29.29 -9.79
CA ARG A 31 -3.40 30.43 -10.01
C ARG A 31 -2.92 30.58 -11.46
N GLY A 32 -3.76 30.22 -12.43
CA GLY A 32 -3.42 30.24 -13.86
C GLY A 32 -2.39 29.20 -14.31
N HIS A 33 -2.06 28.21 -13.48
CA HIS A 33 -1.15 27.11 -13.81
C HIS A 33 -1.88 25.78 -13.82
N ASP A 34 -1.39 24.86 -14.66
CA ASP A 34 -1.79 23.46 -14.61
C ASP A 34 -1.22 22.81 -13.35
N ALA A 35 -2.04 21.98 -12.73
CA ALA A 35 -1.76 21.35 -11.46
C ALA A 35 -2.17 19.88 -11.46
N GLU A 36 -1.50 19.10 -10.62
CA GLU A 36 -1.73 17.67 -10.46
C GLU A 36 -1.83 17.30 -8.99
N LEU A 37 -2.90 16.60 -8.64
CA LEU A 37 -3.08 15.93 -7.37
C LEU A 37 -2.90 14.43 -7.60
N THR A 38 -1.97 13.81 -6.88
CA THR A 38 -1.66 12.39 -7.01
C THR A 38 -1.83 11.67 -5.68
N LEU A 39 -2.51 10.52 -5.70
CA LEU A 39 -2.66 9.60 -4.59
C LEU A 39 -1.93 8.29 -4.91
N LEU A 40 -1.07 7.82 -4.02
CA LEU A 40 -0.30 6.58 -4.19
C LEU A 40 -0.44 5.69 -2.95
N PRO A 41 -0.33 4.35 -3.11
CA PRO A 41 -0.22 3.44 -1.97
C PRO A 41 0.93 3.84 -1.03
N LEU A 42 0.71 3.73 0.28
CA LEU A 42 1.81 3.73 1.24
C LEU A 42 2.60 2.43 1.12
N LEU A 43 3.93 2.54 1.20
CA LEU A 43 4.78 1.36 1.25
C LEU A 43 4.66 0.68 2.63
N PRO A 44 4.74 -0.66 2.71
CA PRO A 44 4.75 -1.37 3.98
C PRO A 44 5.87 -0.83 4.88
N GLY A 45 5.56 -0.53 6.15
CA GLY A 45 6.54 0.03 7.10
C GLY A 45 6.64 1.55 7.13
N ALA A 46 5.95 2.27 6.23
CA ALA A 46 5.66 3.68 6.44
C ALA A 46 4.63 3.77 7.59
N GLY A 47 5.11 4.05 8.80
CA GLY A 47 4.28 4.11 10.01
C GLY A 47 3.10 5.08 9.89
N ASN A 48 2.14 4.95 10.82
CA ASN A 48 1.06 5.93 10.98
C ASN A 48 1.68 7.33 11.15
N PRO A 49 1.17 8.38 10.49
CA PRO A 49 1.73 9.73 10.63
C PRO A 49 1.63 10.15 12.09
N ALA A 50 2.76 10.54 12.67
CA ALA A 50 2.84 10.94 14.06
C ALA A 50 2.10 12.28 14.34
N VAL A 51 1.90 13.11 13.30
CA VAL A 51 1.25 14.43 13.40
C VAL A 51 0.51 14.72 12.09
N GLY A 52 -0.82 14.83 12.16
CA GLY A 52 -1.67 15.21 11.03
C GLY A 52 -2.90 15.96 11.53
N ILE A 53 -3.52 16.75 10.65
CA ILE A 53 -4.69 17.57 10.98
C ILE A 53 -5.92 16.89 10.41
N TRP A 54 -6.91 16.66 11.27
CA TRP A 54 -8.21 16.16 10.86
C TRP A 54 -9.04 17.28 10.25
N LEU A 55 -9.61 16.98 9.09
CA LEU A 55 -10.44 17.86 8.30
C LEU A 55 -11.74 17.14 8.03
N ASN A 56 -12.85 17.84 8.22
CA ASN A 56 -14.13 17.43 7.69
C ASN A 56 -14.21 17.85 6.22
N THR A 57 -14.70 16.96 5.35
CA THR A 57 -14.85 17.20 3.91
C THR A 57 -16.17 16.60 3.41
N ALA A 58 -16.64 16.96 2.22
CA ALA A 58 -17.88 16.39 1.66
C ALA A 58 -17.86 14.86 1.48
N ILE A 59 -16.67 14.27 1.32
CA ILE A 59 -16.51 12.82 1.17
C ILE A 59 -16.32 12.08 2.50
N GLY A 60 -16.26 12.83 3.61
CA GLY A 60 -16.03 12.33 4.96
C GLY A 60 -14.72 12.87 5.59
N PRO A 61 -14.43 12.50 6.84
CA PRO A 61 -13.23 12.97 7.54
C PRO A 61 -11.94 12.43 6.92
N VAL A 62 -10.94 13.31 6.79
CA VAL A 62 -9.59 12.96 6.35
C VAL A 62 -8.56 13.56 7.29
N CYS A 63 -7.49 12.84 7.56
CA CYS A 63 -6.32 13.31 8.27
C CYS A 63 -5.20 13.57 7.27
N LEU A 64 -4.61 14.76 7.34
CA LEU A 64 -3.61 15.21 6.38
C LEU A 64 -2.34 15.65 7.11
N SER A 65 -1.20 15.05 6.77
CA SER A 65 0.11 15.58 7.17
C SER A 65 0.43 16.82 6.34
N ASP A 66 1.21 17.74 6.90
CA ASP A 66 1.61 18.98 6.20
C ASP A 66 0.42 19.73 5.57
N ALA A 67 -0.73 19.71 6.27
CA ALA A 67 -2.02 20.13 5.72
C ALA A 67 -1.98 21.57 5.18
N GLU A 68 -1.28 22.48 5.86
CA GLU A 68 -1.12 23.86 5.41
C GLU A 68 -0.47 23.95 4.02
N ALA A 69 0.62 23.20 3.80
CA ALA A 69 1.34 23.20 2.53
C ALA A 69 0.52 22.54 1.41
N VAL A 70 -0.14 21.42 1.70
CA VAL A 70 -0.99 20.72 0.74
C VAL A 70 -2.16 21.60 0.33
N LEU A 71 -2.95 22.08 1.30
CA LEU A 71 -4.15 22.88 1.05
C LEU A 71 -3.82 24.21 0.36
N SER A 72 -2.67 24.81 0.67
CA SER A 72 -2.16 26.00 -0.02
C SER A 72 -1.90 25.80 -1.51
N LEU A 73 -1.72 24.58 -2.01
CA LEU A 73 -1.51 24.32 -3.44
C LEU A 73 -2.79 23.89 -4.18
N LEU A 74 -3.91 23.71 -3.46
CA LEU A 74 -5.18 23.26 -4.04
C LEU A 74 -6.07 24.40 -4.57
N GLY A 75 -5.63 25.65 -4.41
CA GLY A 75 -6.42 26.82 -4.78
C GLY A 75 -5.59 28.08 -5.00
N ASP A 76 -6.30 29.19 -5.12
CA ASP A 76 -5.73 30.47 -5.51
C ASP A 76 -5.03 31.21 -4.36
N ILE A 77 -5.33 30.84 -3.12
CA ILE A 77 -4.76 31.49 -1.94
C ILE A 77 -4.00 30.48 -1.07
N PRO A 78 -2.97 30.90 -0.34
CA PRO A 78 -2.37 30.08 0.70
C PRO A 78 -3.32 29.93 1.89
N LEU A 79 -3.23 28.78 2.56
CA LEU A 79 -3.86 28.52 3.85
C LEU A 79 -2.85 28.77 4.96
N THR A 80 -3.30 29.25 6.11
CA THR A 80 -2.53 29.23 7.37
C THR A 80 -3.36 28.60 8.47
N LEU A 81 -2.76 27.66 9.19
CA LEU A 81 -3.37 26.99 10.33
C LEU A 81 -2.86 27.58 11.66
N ALA A 82 -2.04 28.63 11.60
CA ALA A 82 -1.57 29.36 12.76
C ALA A 82 -2.66 30.28 13.32
N GLY A 83 -2.73 30.35 14.65
CA GLY A 83 -3.67 31.23 15.36
C GLY A 83 -5.10 30.69 15.40
N GLU A 84 -6.03 31.57 15.78
CA GLU A 84 -7.43 31.23 15.97
C GLU A 84 -8.15 31.02 14.63
N GLN A 85 -8.69 29.82 14.42
CA GLN A 85 -9.34 29.41 13.18
C GLN A 85 -10.81 29.83 13.19
N GLN A 86 -11.10 30.98 12.57
CA GLN A 86 -12.47 31.52 12.51
C GLN A 86 -13.26 30.94 11.32
N ALA A 87 -14.57 30.73 11.51
CA ALA A 87 -15.42 30.08 10.50
C ALA A 87 -15.43 30.80 9.14
N TRP A 88 -15.39 32.14 9.12
CA TRP A 88 -15.37 32.92 7.87
C TRP A 88 -14.10 32.68 7.05
N TYR A 89 -12.96 32.37 7.70
CA TYR A 89 -11.69 32.11 7.03
C TYR A 89 -11.79 30.83 6.19
N TRP A 90 -12.39 29.79 6.75
CA TRP A 90 -12.66 28.54 6.05
C TRP A 90 -13.68 28.72 4.93
N GLN A 91 -14.74 29.49 5.13
CA GLN A 91 -15.68 29.82 4.06
C GLN A 91 -14.98 30.51 2.88
N PHE A 92 -14.14 31.50 3.15
CA PHE A 92 -13.35 32.18 2.13
C PHE A 92 -12.36 31.22 1.44
N PHE A 93 -11.64 30.41 2.21
CA PHE A 93 -10.72 29.41 1.66
C PHE A 93 -11.42 28.45 0.70
N ASN A 94 -12.58 27.90 1.09
CA ASN A 94 -13.37 27.00 0.26
C ASN A 94 -13.80 27.64 -1.08
N GLN A 95 -14.13 28.95 -1.08
CA GLN A 95 -14.47 29.69 -2.30
C GLN A 95 -13.27 29.96 -3.22
N ARG A 96 -12.04 29.81 -2.71
CA ARG A 96 -10.80 30.06 -3.44
C ARG A 96 -10.08 28.78 -3.83
N LEU A 97 -10.67 27.61 -3.56
CA LEU A 97 -10.18 26.34 -4.09
C LEU A 97 -10.36 26.30 -5.61
N SER A 98 -9.50 25.53 -6.29
CA SER A 98 -9.73 25.19 -7.69
C SER A 98 -11.11 24.54 -7.84
N PRO A 99 -11.89 24.84 -8.90
CA PRO A 99 -13.23 24.27 -9.08
C PRO A 99 -13.26 22.75 -8.98
N THR A 100 -12.30 22.06 -9.60
CA THR A 100 -12.19 20.60 -9.55
C THR A 100 -11.94 20.08 -8.13
N ILE A 101 -11.19 20.82 -7.31
CA ILE A 101 -10.94 20.44 -5.92
C ILE A 101 -12.12 20.82 -5.03
N ALA A 102 -12.77 21.94 -5.31
CA ALA A 102 -13.96 22.38 -4.61
C ALA A 102 -15.08 21.34 -4.73
N ASP A 103 -15.37 20.89 -5.96
CA ASP A 103 -16.37 19.84 -6.23
C ASP A 103 -16.05 18.52 -5.50
N LEU A 104 -14.76 18.27 -5.25
CA LEU A 104 -14.29 17.04 -4.63
C LEU A 104 -14.34 17.06 -3.10
N LEU A 105 -13.96 18.17 -2.47
CA LEU A 105 -13.66 18.22 -1.04
C LEU A 105 -14.51 19.23 -0.24
N THR A 106 -15.08 20.25 -0.88
CA THR A 106 -15.78 21.31 -0.13
C THR A 106 -17.08 20.80 0.51
N PRO A 107 -17.43 21.26 1.73
CA PRO A 107 -16.64 22.18 2.56
C PRO A 107 -15.48 21.47 3.26
N ILE A 108 -14.31 22.10 3.27
CA ILE A 108 -13.15 21.72 4.08
C ILE A 108 -13.14 22.57 5.35
N GLU A 109 -13.16 21.92 6.51
CA GLU A 109 -13.12 22.58 7.82
C GLU A 109 -12.30 21.75 8.82
N PRO A 110 -11.66 22.34 9.83
CA PRO A 110 -10.96 21.60 10.88
C PRO A 110 -11.94 20.73 11.65
N LEU A 111 -11.52 19.50 11.93
CA LEU A 111 -12.25 18.58 12.79
C LEU A 111 -11.47 18.39 14.09
N SER A 112 -12.06 18.82 15.20
CA SER A 112 -11.41 18.81 16.52
C SER A 112 -11.10 17.42 17.06
N ASP A 113 -11.92 16.41 16.69
CA ASP A 113 -11.78 15.04 17.16
C ASP A 113 -11.48 14.09 15.99
N GLY A 114 -10.36 13.38 16.08
CA GLY A 114 -9.99 12.38 15.08
C GLY A 114 -10.93 11.17 15.06
N THR A 115 -10.96 10.45 13.94
CA THR A 115 -11.82 9.25 13.83
C THR A 115 -11.25 8.09 14.63
N ALA A 116 -12.08 7.42 15.45
CA ALA A 116 -11.73 6.16 16.12
C ALA A 116 -11.73 4.94 15.17
N GLU A 117 -12.16 5.13 13.92
CA GLU A 117 -12.28 4.07 12.92
C GLU A 117 -10.93 3.63 12.32
N PRO A 118 -10.83 2.39 11.79
CA PRO A 118 -9.64 1.95 11.10
C PRO A 118 -9.36 2.83 9.87
N VAL A 119 -8.17 3.40 9.84
CA VAL A 119 -7.77 4.38 8.83
C VAL A 119 -6.82 3.73 7.81
N VAL A 120 -7.08 3.96 6.53
CA VAL A 120 -6.19 3.61 5.42
C VAL A 120 -5.36 4.83 5.09
N GLY A 121 -4.04 4.66 5.03
CA GLY A 121 -3.13 5.72 4.63
C GLY A 121 -2.73 5.62 3.16
N CYS A 122 -2.56 6.76 2.52
CA CYS A 122 -1.99 6.91 1.20
C CYS A 122 -1.02 8.09 1.16
N ARG A 123 -0.11 8.09 0.19
CA ARG A 123 0.73 9.26 -0.09
C ARG A 123 -0.07 10.21 -0.97
N ILE A 124 -0.08 11.48 -0.60
CA ILE A 124 -0.62 12.56 -1.41
C ILE A 124 0.54 13.40 -1.94
N GLN A 125 0.45 13.79 -3.21
CA GLN A 125 1.40 14.70 -3.84
C GLN A 125 0.63 15.76 -4.59
N VAL A 126 1.00 17.02 -4.41
CA VAL A 126 0.43 18.13 -5.17
C VAL A 126 1.56 18.81 -5.91
N ARG A 127 1.37 19.05 -7.21
CA ARG A 127 2.27 19.80 -8.07
C ARG A 127 1.51 20.96 -8.68
N LEU A 128 2.03 22.18 -8.54
CA LEU A 128 1.47 23.40 -9.13
C LEU A 128 2.62 24.21 -9.73
N GLY A 129 2.74 24.21 -11.07
CA GLY A 129 3.94 24.71 -11.73
C GLY A 129 5.20 24.00 -11.22
N ASP A 130 6.16 24.77 -10.69
CA ASP A 130 7.42 24.28 -10.09
C ASP A 130 7.30 23.91 -8.60
N GLN A 131 6.18 24.24 -7.95
CA GLN A 131 5.96 23.93 -6.54
C GLN A 131 5.48 22.49 -6.38
N ARG A 132 6.01 21.80 -5.37
CA ARG A 132 5.63 20.43 -5.05
C ARG A 132 5.57 20.19 -3.55
N VAL A 133 4.52 19.50 -3.12
CA VAL A 133 4.36 19.01 -1.74
C VAL A 133 4.14 17.51 -1.76
N HIS A 134 4.72 16.83 -0.78
CA HIS A 134 4.51 15.41 -0.48
C HIS A 134 4.03 15.28 0.95
N ALA A 135 2.95 14.54 1.15
CA ALA A 135 2.36 14.34 2.45
C ALA A 135 1.67 12.98 2.52
N HIS A 136 1.05 12.69 3.66
CA HIS A 136 0.22 11.52 3.88
C HIS A 136 -1.23 11.94 4.11
N LEU A 137 -2.15 11.20 3.47
CA LEU A 137 -3.59 11.31 3.68
C LEU A 137 -4.08 10.01 4.30
N HIS A 138 -4.87 10.14 5.34
CA HIS A 138 -5.40 9.04 6.13
C HIS A 138 -6.92 9.20 6.21
N ALA A 139 -7.68 8.21 5.76
CA ALA A 139 -9.13 8.24 5.80
C ALA A 139 -9.70 6.84 6.02
N THR A 140 -10.97 6.74 6.40
CA THR A 140 -11.64 5.43 6.47
C THR A 140 -11.64 4.79 5.07
N PRO A 141 -11.70 3.44 4.95
CA PRO A 141 -11.80 2.79 3.65
C PRO A 141 -12.94 3.35 2.79
N GLN A 142 -14.09 3.68 3.41
CA GLN A 142 -15.24 4.23 2.72
C GLN A 142 -14.96 5.64 2.19
N THR A 143 -14.42 6.55 3.01
CA THR A 143 -14.05 7.91 2.57
C THR A 143 -13.05 7.86 1.41
N LEU A 144 -12.05 6.97 1.48
CA LEU A 144 -11.07 6.81 0.42
C LEU A 144 -11.71 6.29 -0.87
N ILE A 145 -12.61 5.30 -0.80
CA ILE A 145 -13.35 4.82 -1.98
C ILE A 145 -14.17 5.96 -2.59
N THR A 146 -14.88 6.74 -1.77
CA THR A 146 -15.66 7.89 -2.24
C THR A 146 -14.76 8.90 -2.94
N LEU A 147 -13.62 9.27 -2.34
CA LEU A 147 -12.62 10.17 -2.94
C LEU A 147 -12.19 9.72 -4.34
N LEU A 148 -11.84 8.43 -4.48
CA LEU A 148 -11.32 7.88 -5.73
C LEU A 148 -12.40 7.73 -6.81
N ARG A 149 -13.68 7.80 -6.44
CA ARG A 149 -14.84 7.66 -7.34
C ARG A 149 -15.57 8.97 -7.65
N SER A 150 -15.36 10.02 -6.87
CA SER A 150 -16.07 11.30 -7.01
C SER A 150 -15.46 12.25 -8.05
N ALA A 151 -14.34 11.90 -8.67
CA ALA A 151 -13.73 12.68 -9.75
C ALA A 151 -13.17 11.78 -10.86
N GLN A 152 -12.79 12.39 -11.97
CA GLN A 152 -12.20 11.69 -13.12
C GLN A 152 -10.71 11.38 -12.90
N TRP A 153 -10.43 10.54 -11.90
CA TRP A 153 -9.07 10.10 -11.59
C TRP A 153 -8.52 9.21 -12.70
N GLN A 154 -7.33 9.55 -13.18
CA GLN A 154 -6.55 8.73 -14.12
C GLN A 154 -5.67 7.77 -13.32
N ALA A 155 -5.66 6.49 -13.70
CA ALA A 155 -4.74 5.52 -13.11
C ALA A 155 -3.30 5.82 -13.55
N ARG A 156 -2.34 5.85 -12.61
CA ARG A 156 -0.93 6.13 -12.93
C ARG A 156 -0.16 4.89 -13.38
N GLN A 157 -0.46 3.74 -12.79
CA GLN A 157 0.15 2.48 -13.17
C GLN A 157 -0.83 1.67 -14.00
N GLN A 158 -0.28 1.06 -15.05
CA GLN A 158 -1.00 0.05 -15.80
C GLN A 158 -1.15 -1.20 -14.94
N PRO A 159 -2.27 -1.93 -15.06
CA PRO A 159 -2.39 -3.23 -14.42
C PRO A 159 -1.18 -4.08 -14.80
N LEU A 160 -0.66 -4.80 -13.81
CA LEU A 160 0.43 -5.75 -14.03
C LEU A 160 -0.03 -6.71 -15.13
N ASP A 161 0.81 -6.90 -16.15
CA ASP A 161 0.48 -7.82 -17.23
C ASP A 161 0.18 -9.21 -16.63
N GLU A 162 -0.99 -9.76 -16.94
CA GLU A 162 -1.38 -11.10 -16.49
C GLU A 162 -0.44 -12.19 -17.03
N SER A 163 0.36 -11.87 -18.05
CA SER A 163 1.43 -12.73 -18.56
C SER A 163 2.71 -12.74 -17.71
N LEU A 164 2.82 -11.88 -16.69
CA LEU A 164 4.01 -11.84 -15.84
C LEU A 164 4.15 -13.14 -15.04
N SER A 165 5.06 -14.01 -15.50
CA SER A 165 5.41 -15.24 -14.80
C SER A 165 6.37 -14.96 -13.64
N VAL A 166 5.95 -15.29 -12.42
CA VAL A 166 6.83 -15.29 -11.24
C VAL A 166 7.36 -16.71 -11.02
N ASN A 167 8.68 -16.91 -11.21
CA ASN A 167 9.33 -18.18 -10.97
C ASN A 167 9.93 -18.21 -9.56
N ILE A 168 9.44 -19.12 -8.72
CA ILE A 168 9.95 -19.32 -7.36
C ILE A 168 10.63 -20.69 -7.31
N PRO A 169 11.94 -20.76 -7.03
CA PRO A 169 12.63 -22.04 -6.95
C PRO A 169 12.15 -22.83 -5.73
N LEU A 170 11.89 -24.13 -5.93
CA LEU A 170 11.65 -25.07 -4.83
C LEU A 170 13.00 -25.53 -4.26
N ILE A 171 13.43 -24.90 -3.18
CA ILE A 171 14.64 -25.31 -2.46
C ILE A 171 14.31 -26.52 -1.58
N VAL A 172 14.93 -27.67 -1.87
CA VAL A 172 14.75 -28.91 -1.11
C VAL A 172 15.68 -29.02 0.10
N GLY A 173 16.82 -28.33 0.05
CA GLY A 173 17.77 -28.26 1.13
C GLY A 173 19.00 -27.44 0.78
N GLU A 174 19.80 -27.15 1.80
CA GLU A 174 21.01 -26.34 1.73
C GLU A 174 22.20 -27.13 2.27
N LEU A 175 23.35 -26.93 1.64
CA LEU A 175 24.63 -27.47 2.10
C LEU A 175 25.75 -26.51 1.75
N SER A 176 26.81 -26.56 2.53
CA SER A 176 28.03 -25.78 2.32
C SER A 176 29.18 -26.73 2.00
N LEU A 177 29.85 -26.51 0.88
CA LEU A 177 31.06 -27.22 0.50
C LEU A 177 32.23 -26.24 0.44
N THR A 178 33.42 -26.72 0.79
CA THR A 178 34.65 -26.00 0.42
C THR A 178 34.86 -26.04 -1.09
N LEU A 179 35.69 -25.13 -1.60
CA LEU A 179 36.03 -25.10 -3.02
C LEU A 179 36.66 -26.43 -3.48
N GLU A 180 37.50 -27.03 -2.64
CA GLU A 180 38.14 -28.32 -2.92
C GLU A 180 37.12 -29.46 -2.98
N GLN A 181 36.15 -29.50 -2.06
CA GLN A 181 35.08 -30.50 -2.07
C GLN A 181 34.20 -30.35 -3.31
N LEU A 182 33.81 -29.12 -3.65
CA LEU A 182 33.02 -28.84 -4.86
C LEU A 182 33.77 -29.27 -6.12
N ALA A 183 35.07 -28.99 -6.20
CA ALA A 183 35.92 -29.39 -7.34
C ALA A 183 36.13 -30.90 -7.44
N SER A 184 35.95 -31.63 -6.34
CA SER A 184 36.13 -33.09 -6.31
C SER A 184 34.90 -33.89 -6.75
N LEU A 185 33.72 -33.25 -6.86
CA LEU A 185 32.45 -33.92 -7.17
C LEU A 185 32.46 -34.56 -8.56
N ARG A 186 31.91 -35.78 -8.63
CA ARG A 186 31.78 -36.58 -9.85
C ARG A 186 30.33 -37.06 -10.04
N PRO A 187 29.90 -37.35 -11.28
CA PRO A 187 28.61 -37.99 -11.52
C PRO A 187 28.47 -39.28 -10.72
N GLY A 188 27.39 -39.40 -9.94
CA GLY A 188 27.13 -40.51 -9.03
C GLY A 188 27.45 -40.23 -7.56
N ASP A 189 28.14 -39.13 -7.24
CA ASP A 189 28.33 -38.71 -5.86
C ASP A 189 27.01 -38.30 -5.22
N VAL A 190 26.84 -38.68 -3.95
CA VAL A 190 25.66 -38.34 -3.14
C VAL A 190 26.00 -37.18 -2.23
N VAL A 191 25.27 -36.07 -2.38
CA VAL A 191 25.35 -34.92 -1.49
C VAL A 191 24.17 -34.95 -0.52
N LEU A 192 24.46 -34.77 0.76
CA LEU A 192 23.44 -34.72 1.80
C LEU A 192 23.28 -33.27 2.27
N PRO A 193 22.09 -32.65 2.14
CA PRO A 193 21.84 -31.33 2.67
C PRO A 193 22.12 -31.27 4.17
N ALA A 194 22.81 -30.23 4.63
CA ALA A 194 22.98 -29.97 6.05
C ALA A 194 21.66 -29.48 6.68
N HIS A 195 20.88 -28.74 5.90
CA HIS A 195 19.55 -28.26 6.28
C HIS A 195 18.55 -28.69 5.21
N CYS A 196 17.71 -29.68 5.54
CA CYS A 196 16.62 -30.11 4.67
C CYS A 196 15.41 -29.19 4.88
N MET A 197 14.89 -28.64 3.78
CA MET A 197 13.63 -27.87 3.82
C MET A 197 12.41 -28.78 3.68
N PHE A 198 12.62 -30.00 3.16
CA PHE A 198 11.63 -31.05 3.02
C PHE A 198 12.18 -32.37 3.59
N ASP A 199 11.33 -33.14 4.25
CA ASP A 199 11.64 -34.50 4.68
C ASP A 199 11.44 -35.53 3.56
N SER A 200 11.78 -36.79 3.84
CA SER A 200 11.61 -37.90 2.89
C SER A 200 10.15 -38.26 2.61
N ALA A 201 9.21 -37.79 3.43
CA ALA A 201 7.78 -37.91 3.18
C ALA A 201 7.24 -36.73 2.35
N GLY A 202 8.09 -35.77 1.97
CA GLY A 202 7.72 -34.60 1.18
C GLY A 202 7.08 -33.48 2.00
N GLN A 203 7.08 -33.54 3.33
CA GLN A 203 6.63 -32.44 4.19
C GLN A 203 7.75 -31.44 4.38
N GLY A 204 7.44 -30.15 4.27
CA GLY A 204 8.46 -29.12 4.39
C GLY A 204 7.90 -27.71 4.42
N VAL A 205 8.79 -26.74 4.24
CA VAL A 205 8.46 -25.32 4.28
C VAL A 205 8.97 -24.64 3.02
N LEU A 206 8.10 -23.87 2.35
CA LEU A 206 8.44 -23.07 1.18
C LEU A 206 8.42 -21.57 1.52
N PRO A 207 9.56 -20.86 1.41
CA PRO A 207 9.56 -19.40 1.47
C PRO A 207 9.01 -18.79 0.18
N ILE A 208 7.95 -17.99 0.27
CA ILE A 208 7.37 -17.20 -0.83
C ILE A 208 7.26 -15.75 -0.39
N ALA A 209 7.93 -14.84 -1.10
CA ALA A 209 7.84 -13.38 -0.88
C ALA A 209 8.01 -12.96 0.60
N GLY A 210 8.98 -13.56 1.29
CA GLY A 210 9.27 -13.28 2.71
C GLY A 210 8.36 -13.98 3.72
N ARG A 211 7.46 -14.85 3.27
CA ARG A 211 6.57 -15.66 4.12
C ARG A 211 6.92 -17.13 4.03
N LYS A 212 6.77 -17.87 5.13
CA LYS A 212 7.00 -19.32 5.16
C LYS A 212 5.68 -20.06 5.08
N TRP A 213 5.60 -21.07 4.20
CA TRP A 213 4.40 -21.85 3.99
C TRP A 213 4.66 -23.32 4.23
N ALA A 214 3.86 -23.96 5.08
CA ALA A 214 3.87 -25.41 5.21
C ALA A 214 3.42 -26.04 3.88
N ALA A 215 4.27 -26.89 3.33
CA ALA A 215 4.15 -27.45 2.00
C ALA A 215 4.26 -28.98 2.03
N GLN A 216 3.51 -29.63 1.14
CA GLN A 216 3.60 -31.06 0.87
C GLN A 216 3.96 -31.25 -0.59
N ALA A 217 5.14 -31.83 -0.86
CA ALA A 217 5.50 -32.36 -2.14
C ALA A 217 4.91 -33.77 -2.29
N ASP A 218 4.21 -34.01 -3.39
CA ASP A 218 3.65 -35.30 -3.73
C ASP A 218 3.96 -35.62 -5.20
N HIS A 219 4.29 -36.87 -5.46
CA HIS A 219 4.62 -37.33 -6.80
C HIS A 219 3.38 -37.94 -7.43
N GLN A 220 2.72 -37.19 -8.31
CA GLN A 220 1.56 -37.67 -9.05
C GLN A 220 1.96 -38.00 -10.49
N ALA A 221 1.91 -39.29 -10.82
CA ALA A 221 2.29 -39.86 -12.11
C ALA A 221 3.75 -39.56 -12.53
N GLN A 222 3.97 -38.45 -13.25
CA GLN A 222 5.26 -38.01 -13.83
C GLN A 222 5.60 -36.56 -13.45
N HIS A 223 4.78 -35.94 -12.60
CA HIS A 223 4.95 -34.55 -12.19
C HIS A 223 5.06 -34.44 -10.68
N LEU A 224 6.07 -33.72 -10.23
CA LEU A 224 6.15 -33.27 -8.85
C LEU A 224 5.07 -32.20 -8.65
N SER A 225 4.13 -32.47 -7.75
CA SER A 225 3.10 -31.54 -7.35
C SER A 225 3.43 -30.98 -5.96
N LEU A 226 3.19 -29.69 -5.77
CA LEU A 226 3.38 -29.03 -4.48
C LEU A 226 2.05 -28.49 -3.98
N ARG A 227 1.67 -28.87 -2.75
CA ARG A 227 0.49 -28.37 -2.07
C ARG A 227 0.89 -27.46 -0.92
N LEU A 228 0.47 -26.20 -0.97
CA LEU A 228 0.62 -25.25 0.14
C LEU A 228 -0.59 -25.34 1.06
N SER A 229 -0.37 -25.32 2.38
CA SER A 229 -1.43 -25.54 3.36
C SER A 229 -1.72 -24.35 4.28
N HIS A 230 -0.71 -23.79 4.95
CA HIS A 230 -0.87 -22.64 5.83
C HIS A 230 0.45 -21.90 5.99
N GLU A 231 0.39 -20.63 6.39
CA GLU A 231 1.56 -19.83 6.70
C GLU A 231 2.12 -20.24 8.08
N GLU A 232 3.39 -20.60 8.12
CA GLU A 232 4.10 -20.84 9.36
C GLU A 232 4.58 -19.51 9.94
N HIS A 233 4.12 -19.21 11.15
CA HIS A 233 4.61 -18.07 11.89
C HIS A 233 5.93 -18.49 12.52
N SER A 234 7.03 -17.88 12.06
CA SER A 234 8.30 -18.03 12.76
C SER A 234 8.13 -17.37 14.14
N TYR A 235 8.02 -18.16 15.20
CA TYR A 235 8.31 -17.66 16.54
C TYR A 235 9.79 -17.25 16.53
N HIS A 236 10.04 -15.95 16.40
CA HIS A 236 11.31 -15.39 16.86
C HIS A 236 11.25 -15.41 18.39
N GLU A 237 11.58 -16.56 19.00
CA GLU A 237 12.25 -16.52 20.29
C GLU A 237 13.69 -16.13 19.98
N TYR A 238 14.05 -14.87 20.25
CA TYR A 238 15.32 -14.41 20.83
C TYR A 238 15.22 -12.90 21.09
#